data_AF-A0A091PTV4-F1
#
_entry.id   AF-A0A091PTV4-F1
#
_cell.length_a   1.000
_cell.length_b   1.000
_cell.length_c   1.000
_cell.angle_alpha   90.00
_cell.angle_beta   90.00
_cell.angle_gamma   90.00
#
_symmetry.space_group_name_H-M   'P 1'
#
loop_
_entity.id
_entity.type
_entity.pdbx_description
1 polymer ?
#
loop_
_entity_poly.entity_id
_entity_poly.type
_entity_poly.pdbx_seq_one_letter_code
_entity_poly.pdbx_strand_id
1 'polypeptide(L)'
;ALSMFGTTVGLYGIPWCKKSLLLTVLMSVIGASMGILDTGGNVLALNTWGAEAGPHMQALHFSFAVGAFVAPILAKMALGGSESKDLLPVAEKTNQSVLRSVPAASAASAASALKHHLGADFLWSYVVIGTYLLLVSFFFFILYSKGSSARDKSKASLQKCMFAKYHYALIILLFVFFFCYVGAEVTYGSYIFTYAKVFADMKENEAAALNSVFWGAFAACRGVAIFCAACLYPGTMILLSIIGSAASSSCLAFFARYPASLWVGTAVYGASMATIFPSGISWIEQYTVVQGKSASLFVIGAALGEMCIPAVVGYLQGRFHHVPVVMYTALVTSAMTVMLFPLMYKLANSPGESDLKEMSESEDRKALLSNSGLNEDEE
;
A
#
# COMPACT_ATOMS: atom_id res chain seq x y z
N ALA A 1 15.79 0.43 -12.45
CA ALA A 1 17.21 0.04 -12.31
C ALA A 1 17.91 0.93 -11.28
N LEU A 2 18.28 2.17 -11.59
CA LEU A 2 19.03 3.06 -10.69
C LEU A 2 18.43 3.18 -9.27
N SER A 3 17.11 3.30 -9.17
CA SER A 3 16.43 3.36 -7.86
C SER A 3 16.70 2.13 -7.00
N MET A 4 16.48 0.93 -7.57
CA MET A 4 16.69 -0.35 -6.89
C MET A 4 18.17 -0.57 -6.55
N PHE A 5 19.08 -0.08 -7.39
CA PHE A 5 20.51 -0.07 -7.07
C PHE A 5 20.81 0.79 -5.83
N GLY A 6 20.20 1.98 -5.72
CA GLY A 6 20.29 2.81 -4.51
C GLY A 6 19.77 2.08 -3.26
N THR A 7 18.65 1.36 -3.37
CA THR A 7 18.14 0.51 -2.28
C THR A 7 19.13 -0.59 -1.89
N THR A 8 19.74 -1.28 -2.86
CA THR A 8 20.78 -2.30 -2.61
C THR A 8 21.96 -1.71 -1.85
N VAL A 9 22.48 -0.55 -2.27
CA VAL A 9 23.61 0.10 -1.58
C VAL A 9 23.26 0.43 -0.14
N GLY A 10 22.05 0.94 0.10
CA GLY A 10 21.54 1.20 1.45
C GLY A 10 21.46 -0.06 2.30
N LEU A 11 20.88 -1.14 1.78
CA LEU A 11 20.73 -2.42 2.49
C LEU A 11 22.06 -3.06 2.83
N TYR A 12 23.03 -3.00 1.92
CA TYR A 12 24.40 -3.39 2.23
C TYR A 12 24.96 -2.50 3.33
N GLY A 13 24.82 -1.17 3.28
CA GLY A 13 25.39 -0.31 4.33
C GLY A 13 24.86 -0.53 5.77
N ILE A 14 23.59 -0.97 5.93
CA ILE A 14 22.91 -1.00 7.25
C ILE A 14 23.64 -1.85 8.31
N PRO A 15 24.02 -3.12 8.07
CA PRO A 15 24.68 -3.96 9.08
C PRO A 15 26.00 -3.41 9.61
N TRP A 16 26.68 -2.54 8.86
CA TRP A 16 27.94 -1.92 9.28
C TRP A 16 27.77 -0.59 10.03
N CYS A 17 26.53 -0.11 10.16
CA CYS A 17 26.23 1.16 10.82
C CYS A 17 26.30 1.06 12.35
N LYS A 18 27.32 1.69 12.94
CA LYS A 18 27.44 1.85 14.39
C LYS A 18 27.00 3.23 14.91
N LYS A 19 26.70 4.16 14.01
CA LYS A 19 26.26 5.53 14.33
C LYS A 19 24.82 5.73 13.88
N SER A 20 23.97 6.25 14.77
CA SER A 20 22.56 6.52 14.49
C SER A 20 22.36 7.44 13.30
N LEU A 21 23.14 8.52 13.20
CA LEU A 21 23.06 9.47 12.10
C LEU A 21 23.34 8.81 10.74
N LEU A 22 24.31 7.90 10.67
CA LEU A 22 24.62 7.16 9.44
C LEU A 22 23.46 6.23 9.06
N LEU A 23 22.85 5.54 10.04
CA LEU A 23 21.69 4.70 9.82
C LEU A 23 20.49 5.52 9.30
N THR A 24 20.24 6.70 9.88
CA THR A 24 19.18 7.61 9.43
C THR A 24 19.39 8.04 7.97
N VAL A 25 20.62 8.39 7.59
CA VAL A 25 20.94 8.75 6.21
C VAL A 25 20.69 7.58 5.27
N LEU A 26 21.15 6.37 5.59
CA LEU A 26 20.93 5.19 4.75
C LEU A 26 19.44 4.84 4.61
N MET A 27 18.68 4.87 5.70
CA MET A 27 17.23 4.66 5.67
C MET A 27 16.52 5.72 4.83
N SER A 28 16.98 6.97 4.87
CA SER A 28 16.44 8.05 4.03
C SER A 28 16.74 7.82 2.54
N VAL A 29 17.94 7.34 2.21
CA VAL A 29 18.31 6.98 0.83
C VAL A 29 17.45 5.81 0.33
N ILE A 30 17.27 4.76 1.15
CA ILE A 30 16.37 3.65 0.83
C ILE A 30 14.94 4.15 0.60
N GLY A 31 14.43 5.02 1.48
CA GLY A 31 13.09 5.59 1.34
C GLY A 31 12.92 6.41 0.06
N ALA A 32 13.90 7.26 -0.27
CA ALA A 32 13.88 8.03 -1.52
C ALA A 32 13.91 7.12 -2.76
N SER A 33 14.75 6.07 -2.74
CA SER A 33 14.80 5.05 -3.78
C SER A 33 13.49 4.26 -3.90
N MET A 34 12.84 3.92 -2.79
CA MET A 34 11.55 3.24 -2.79
C MET A 34 10.46 4.14 -3.40
N GLY A 35 10.40 5.41 -3.01
CA GLY A 35 9.41 6.36 -3.54
C GLY A 35 9.56 6.63 -5.04
N ILE A 36 10.79 6.64 -5.57
CA ILE A 36 11.04 6.70 -7.02
C ILE A 36 10.55 5.41 -7.69
N LEU A 37 10.73 4.24 -7.08
CA LEU A 37 10.25 2.97 -7.62
C LEU A 37 8.73 2.92 -7.62
N ASP A 38 8.06 3.36 -6.56
CA ASP A 38 6.60 3.36 -6.46
C ASP A 38 5.99 4.32 -7.49
N THR A 39 6.52 5.53 -7.59
CA THR A 39 6.03 6.50 -8.59
C THR A 39 6.33 6.02 -10.01
N GLY A 40 7.58 5.66 -10.28
CA GLY A 40 8.05 5.31 -11.61
C GLY A 40 7.51 3.98 -12.10
N GLY A 41 7.37 2.99 -11.21
CA GLY A 41 6.83 1.66 -11.51
C GLY A 41 5.36 1.71 -11.91
N ASN A 42 4.53 2.43 -11.14
CA ASN A 42 3.12 2.63 -11.47
C ASN A 42 2.96 3.37 -12.81
N VAL A 43 3.68 4.48 -13.01
CA VAL A 43 3.65 5.23 -14.28
C VAL A 43 4.17 4.39 -15.45
N LEU A 44 5.20 3.57 -15.24
CA LEU A 44 5.74 2.68 -16.27
C LEU A 44 4.72 1.60 -16.66
N ALA A 45 3.99 1.05 -15.68
CA ALA A 45 2.94 0.07 -15.93
C ALA A 45 1.80 0.69 -16.75
N LEU A 46 1.27 1.85 -16.32
CA LEU A 46 0.27 2.61 -17.09
C LEU A 46 0.74 2.85 -18.54
N ASN A 47 1.96 3.36 -18.71
CA ASN A 47 2.52 3.64 -20.03
C ASN A 47 2.80 2.41 -20.90
N THR A 48 2.87 1.23 -20.31
CA THR A 48 3.18 -0.01 -21.04
C THR A 48 1.92 -0.70 -21.51
N TRP A 49 0.86 -0.70 -20.70
CA TRP A 49 -0.40 -1.40 -20.99
C TRP A 49 -1.56 -0.48 -21.38
N GLY A 50 -1.47 0.83 -21.16
CA GLY A 50 -2.46 1.83 -21.56
C GLY A 50 -3.87 1.46 -21.10
N ALA A 51 -4.82 1.37 -22.04
CA ALA A 51 -6.22 1.06 -21.75
C ALA A 51 -6.41 -0.31 -21.03
N GLU A 52 -5.49 -1.25 -21.19
CA GLU A 52 -5.53 -2.57 -20.54
C GLU A 52 -4.75 -2.59 -19.21
N ALA A 53 -4.31 -1.44 -18.68
CA ALA A 53 -3.48 -1.38 -17.50
C ALA A 53 -4.17 -1.89 -16.22
N GLY A 54 -5.51 -1.96 -16.16
CA GLY A 54 -6.26 -2.37 -14.97
C GLY A 54 -5.81 -3.71 -14.36
N PRO A 55 -5.97 -4.85 -15.08
CA PRO A 55 -5.51 -6.15 -14.61
C PRO A 55 -4.02 -6.20 -14.29
N HIS A 56 -3.18 -5.55 -15.10
CA HIS A 56 -1.73 -5.51 -14.89
C HIS A 56 -1.33 -4.71 -13.65
N MET A 57 -2.04 -3.63 -13.35
CA MET A 57 -1.85 -2.83 -12.14
C MET A 57 -2.23 -3.64 -10.89
N GLN A 58 -3.34 -4.38 -10.94
CA GLN A 58 -3.71 -5.30 -9.87
C GLN A 58 -2.66 -6.41 -9.69
N ALA A 59 -2.13 -6.98 -10.78
CA ALA A 59 -1.10 -8.02 -10.71
C ALA A 59 0.21 -7.50 -10.12
N LEU A 60 0.63 -6.28 -10.48
CA LEU A 60 1.79 -5.61 -9.89
C LEU A 60 1.61 -5.48 -8.36
N HIS A 61 0.47 -4.98 -7.93
CA HIS A 61 0.16 -4.81 -6.51
C HIS A 61 -0.12 -6.13 -5.77
N PHE A 62 -0.56 -7.17 -6.46
CA PHE A 62 -0.65 -8.52 -5.90
C PHE A 62 0.74 -9.08 -5.58
N SER A 63 1.74 -8.85 -6.44
CA SER A 63 3.13 -9.26 -6.16
C SER A 63 3.69 -8.63 -4.88
N PHE A 64 3.31 -7.38 -4.58
CA PHE A 64 3.61 -6.73 -3.30
C PHE A 64 2.97 -7.48 -2.11
N ALA A 65 1.69 -7.85 -2.21
CA ALA A 65 0.99 -8.56 -1.15
C ALA A 65 1.58 -9.96 -0.90
N VAL A 66 1.96 -10.67 -1.98
CA VAL A 66 2.69 -11.94 -1.88
C VAL A 66 4.04 -11.74 -1.17
N GLY A 67 4.78 -10.70 -1.54
CA GLY A 67 6.03 -10.33 -0.87
C GLY A 67 5.84 -10.05 0.63
N ALA A 68 4.82 -9.27 1.00
CA ALA A 68 4.50 -8.95 2.39
C ALA A 68 4.09 -10.19 3.21
N PHE A 69 3.46 -11.19 2.58
CA PHE A 69 3.11 -12.45 3.22
C PHE A 69 4.32 -13.40 3.37
N VAL A 70 5.17 -13.49 2.35
CA VAL A 70 6.32 -14.41 2.32
C VAL A 70 7.51 -13.88 3.13
N ALA A 71 7.74 -12.57 3.17
CA ALA A 71 8.92 -11.98 3.80
C ALA A 71 9.03 -12.29 5.32
N PRO A 72 7.97 -12.18 6.15
CA PRO A 72 8.04 -12.57 7.56
C PRO A 72 8.36 -14.05 7.78
N ILE A 73 7.90 -14.93 6.88
CA ILE A 73 8.19 -16.37 6.94
C ILE A 73 9.66 -16.62 6.67
N LEU A 74 10.20 -16.01 5.60
CA LEU A 74 11.62 -16.10 5.27
C LEU A 74 12.50 -15.50 6.37
N ALA A 75 12.12 -14.34 6.92
CA ALA A 75 12.82 -13.73 8.03
C ALA A 75 12.81 -14.61 9.27
N LYS A 76 11.66 -15.24 9.60
CA LYS A 76 11.57 -16.21 10.70
C LYS A 76 12.42 -17.45 10.44
N MET A 77 12.48 -17.97 9.22
CA MET A 77 13.35 -19.12 8.92
C MET A 77 14.84 -18.75 9.01
N ALA A 78 15.21 -17.55 8.56
CA ALA A 78 16.58 -17.05 8.62
C ALA A 78 17.05 -16.73 10.05
N LEU A 79 16.17 -16.18 10.90
CA LEU A 79 16.49 -15.78 12.27
C LEU A 79 16.14 -16.87 13.31
N GLY A 80 15.13 -17.70 13.03
CA GLY A 80 14.56 -18.71 13.94
C GLY A 80 15.17 -20.10 13.80
N GLY A 81 16.13 -20.31 12.90
CA GLY A 81 16.99 -21.51 12.91
C GLY A 81 17.88 -21.63 14.15
N SER A 82 17.85 -20.63 15.05
CA SER A 82 18.64 -20.55 16.28
C SER A 82 17.79 -20.53 17.57
N GLU A 83 16.48 -20.82 17.50
CA GLU A 83 15.78 -21.27 18.71
C GLU A 83 16.20 -22.72 18.98
N SER A 84 17.32 -22.87 19.68
CA SER A 84 17.66 -24.10 20.36
C SER A 84 16.49 -24.44 21.27
N LYS A 85 15.69 -25.42 20.85
CA LYS A 85 14.58 -26.01 21.59
C LYS A 85 15.04 -26.72 22.89
N ASP A 86 16.31 -26.58 23.27
CA ASP A 86 16.99 -27.29 24.37
C ASP A 86 17.34 -26.42 25.59
N LEU A 87 16.76 -25.23 25.76
CA LEU A 87 17.03 -24.39 26.95
C LEU A 87 15.80 -23.87 27.71
N LEU A 88 14.64 -24.48 27.53
CA LEU A 88 13.61 -24.47 28.57
C LEU A 88 13.73 -25.80 29.31
N PRO A 89 14.19 -25.84 30.57
CA PRO A 89 13.85 -26.98 31.39
C PRO A 89 12.32 -26.93 31.51
N VAL A 90 11.68 -27.91 30.88
CA VAL A 90 10.37 -28.41 31.31
C VAL A 90 10.43 -28.42 32.82
N ALA A 91 9.64 -27.56 33.46
CA ALA A 91 9.47 -27.55 34.90
C ALA A 91 8.69 -28.81 35.28
N GLU A 92 9.34 -29.95 35.16
CA GLU A 92 8.90 -31.24 35.67
C GLU A 92 9.33 -31.31 37.13
N LYS A 93 8.34 -31.54 37.99
CA LYS A 93 8.49 -31.69 39.44
C LYS A 93 9.53 -32.76 39.77
N THR A 94 10.72 -32.36 40.24
CA THR A 94 11.54 -33.25 41.07
C THR A 94 12.32 -32.45 42.12
N ASN A 95 12.01 -32.71 43.38
CA ASN A 95 12.78 -32.26 44.54
C ASN A 95 14.15 -32.94 44.51
N GLN A 96 15.24 -32.19 44.30
CA GLN A 96 16.55 -32.50 44.90
C GLN A 96 17.54 -31.35 44.69
N SER A 97 18.07 -30.87 45.80
CA SER A 97 19.11 -29.85 45.91
C SER A 97 20.48 -30.42 45.48
N VAL A 98 20.96 -30.04 44.30
CA VAL A 98 22.40 -30.07 43.99
C VAL A 98 22.75 -28.75 43.32
N LEU A 99 23.42 -27.86 44.07
CA LEU A 99 24.00 -26.62 43.58
C LEU A 99 25.20 -26.97 42.68
N ARG A 100 24.98 -27.09 41.37
CA ARG A 100 26.06 -27.16 40.38
C ARG A 100 26.40 -25.72 39.97
N SER A 101 27.56 -25.22 40.41
CA SER A 101 28.09 -23.93 39.96
C SER A 101 28.41 -24.02 38.46
N VAL A 102 27.55 -23.42 37.62
CA VAL A 102 27.87 -23.17 36.22
C VAL A 102 29.01 -22.14 36.20
N PRO A 103 30.16 -22.39 35.55
CA PRO A 103 31.23 -21.40 35.47
C PRO A 103 30.70 -20.16 34.73
N ALA A 104 30.74 -18.98 35.34
CA ALA A 104 30.30 -17.71 34.72
C ALA A 104 30.97 -17.43 33.36
N ALA A 105 32.13 -18.04 33.09
CA ALA A 105 32.83 -18.01 31.81
C ALA A 105 32.06 -18.69 30.65
N SER A 106 31.27 -19.75 30.92
CA SER A 106 30.48 -20.44 29.89
C SER A 106 29.19 -19.68 29.53
N ALA A 107 28.61 -18.96 30.48
CA ALA A 107 27.46 -18.08 30.23
C ALA A 107 27.88 -16.82 29.44
N ALA A 108 29.05 -16.25 29.75
CA ALA A 108 29.59 -15.12 29.00
C ALA A 108 30.02 -15.50 27.57
N SER A 109 30.60 -16.69 27.38
CA SER A 109 30.95 -17.20 26.04
C SER A 109 29.72 -17.61 25.23
N ALA A 110 28.70 -18.19 25.87
CA ALA A 110 27.41 -18.46 25.23
C ALA A 110 26.67 -17.16 24.84
N ALA A 111 26.70 -16.14 25.70
CA ALA A 111 26.13 -14.83 25.39
C ALA A 111 26.91 -14.10 24.28
N SER A 112 28.24 -14.22 24.23
CA SER A 112 29.03 -13.66 23.12
C SER A 112 28.83 -14.42 21.82
N ALA A 113 28.72 -15.76 21.89
CA ALA A 113 28.42 -16.60 20.73
C ALA A 113 27.02 -16.30 20.20
N LEU A 114 26.01 -16.20 21.07
CA LEU A 114 24.64 -15.81 20.70
C LEU A 114 24.60 -14.41 20.07
N LYS A 115 25.34 -13.44 20.63
CA LYS A 115 25.45 -12.09 20.07
C LYS A 115 26.17 -12.07 18.72
N HIS A 116 27.18 -12.93 18.53
CA HIS A 116 27.90 -13.09 17.27
C HIS A 116 27.04 -13.80 16.21
N HIS A 117 26.26 -14.82 16.60
CA HIS A 117 25.30 -15.52 15.75
C HIS A 117 24.14 -14.61 15.34
N LEU A 118 23.52 -13.89 16.28
CA LEU A 118 22.49 -12.89 15.96
C LEU A 118 23.03 -11.80 15.01
N GLY A 119 24.28 -11.39 15.19
CA GLY A 119 24.94 -10.42 14.31
C GLY A 119 25.22 -10.97 12.90
N ALA A 120 25.60 -12.24 12.79
CA ALA A 120 25.84 -12.91 11.52
C ALA A 120 24.54 -13.18 10.76
N ASP A 121 23.50 -13.70 11.43
CA ASP A 121 22.20 -13.99 10.81
C ASP A 121 21.50 -12.69 10.37
N PHE A 122 21.63 -11.62 11.16
CA PHE A 122 21.19 -10.28 10.79
C PHE A 122 21.94 -9.77 9.54
N LEU A 123 23.28 -9.85 9.51
CA LEU A 123 24.09 -9.46 8.35
C LEU A 123 23.68 -10.23 7.09
N TRP A 124 23.56 -11.55 7.18
CA TRP A 124 23.20 -12.41 6.06
C TRP A 124 21.81 -12.10 5.50
N SER A 125 20.85 -11.77 6.37
CA SER A 125 19.50 -11.36 5.94
C SER A 125 19.55 -10.12 5.02
N TYR A 126 20.29 -9.08 5.40
CA TYR A 126 20.45 -7.88 4.57
C TYR A 126 21.24 -8.15 3.28
N VAL A 127 22.29 -8.99 3.35
CA VAL A 127 23.09 -9.36 2.18
C VAL A 127 22.24 -10.12 1.15
N VAL A 128 21.42 -11.09 1.59
CA VAL A 128 20.54 -11.86 0.71
C VAL A 128 19.52 -10.94 0.03
N ILE A 129 18.82 -10.09 0.80
CA ILE A 129 17.82 -9.15 0.26
C ILE A 129 18.48 -8.17 -0.71
N GLY A 130 19.62 -7.58 -0.34
CA GLY A 130 20.36 -6.63 -1.18
C GLY A 130 20.83 -7.26 -2.50
N THR A 131 21.29 -8.51 -2.46
CA THR A 131 21.74 -9.26 -3.64
C THR A 131 20.57 -9.60 -4.58
N TYR A 132 19.44 -10.03 -4.02
CA TYR A 132 18.23 -10.23 -4.81
C TYR A 132 17.80 -8.95 -5.54
N LEU A 133 17.76 -7.82 -4.83
CA LEU A 133 17.43 -6.52 -5.45
C LEU A 133 18.46 -6.08 -6.50
N LEU A 134 19.74 -6.42 -6.31
CA LEU A 134 20.78 -6.14 -7.31
C LEU A 134 20.53 -6.91 -8.61
N LEU A 135 20.19 -8.19 -8.51
CA LEU A 135 19.85 -9.03 -9.67
C LEU A 135 18.63 -8.49 -10.41
N VAL A 136 17.58 -8.11 -9.67
CA VAL A 136 16.39 -7.47 -10.26
C VAL A 136 16.75 -6.15 -10.93
N SER A 137 17.57 -5.31 -10.28
CA SER A 137 18.06 -4.05 -10.84
C SER A 137 18.80 -4.24 -12.16
N PHE A 138 19.69 -5.24 -12.22
CA PHE A 138 20.45 -5.59 -13.42
C PHE A 138 19.53 -6.09 -14.55
N PHE A 139 18.54 -6.93 -14.23
CA PHE A 139 17.56 -7.39 -15.20
C PHE A 139 16.78 -6.23 -15.84
N PHE A 140 16.26 -5.30 -15.02
CA PHE A 140 15.59 -4.10 -15.53
C PHE A 140 16.52 -3.18 -16.33
N PHE A 141 17.81 -3.12 -15.99
CA PHE A 141 18.80 -2.36 -16.76
C PHE A 141 19.02 -2.96 -18.16
N ILE A 142 19.09 -4.29 -18.28
CA ILE A 142 19.16 -4.98 -19.58
C ILE A 142 17.90 -4.69 -20.41
N LEU A 143 16.72 -4.82 -19.81
CA LEU A 143 15.45 -4.54 -20.50
C LEU A 143 15.37 -3.09 -21.00
N TYR A 144 15.78 -2.13 -20.17
CA TYR A 144 15.84 -0.72 -20.55
C TYR A 144 16.79 -0.49 -21.73
N SER A 145 17.99 -1.07 -21.67
CA SER A 145 19.02 -0.91 -22.70
C SER A 145 18.58 -1.48 -24.05
N LYS A 146 17.74 -2.52 -24.06
CA LYS A 146 17.16 -3.11 -25.27
C LYS A 146 15.95 -2.33 -25.83
N GLY A 147 15.21 -1.61 -24.99
CA GLY A 147 13.96 -0.94 -25.37
C GLY A 147 14.08 0.50 -25.90
N SER A 148 15.26 1.12 -25.79
CA SER A 148 15.45 2.57 -25.99
C SER A 148 15.37 3.07 -27.44
N SER A 149 15.37 2.18 -28.45
CA SER A 149 15.50 2.61 -29.86
C SER A 149 14.17 2.99 -30.55
N ALA A 150 13.01 2.53 -30.05
CA ALA A 150 11.74 2.61 -30.80
C ALA A 150 10.63 3.50 -30.19
N ARG A 151 10.74 3.92 -28.92
CA ARG A 151 9.57 4.38 -28.13
C ARG A 151 9.45 5.91 -27.96
N ASP A 152 10.52 6.66 -28.22
CA ASP A 152 10.58 8.10 -27.89
C ASP A 152 9.89 9.01 -28.93
N LYS A 153 9.77 8.57 -30.18
CA LYS A 153 9.20 9.40 -31.27
C LYS A 153 7.67 9.37 -31.38
N SER A 154 7.00 8.34 -30.84
CA SER A 154 5.54 8.16 -31.00
C SER A 154 4.71 8.74 -29.84
N LYS A 155 5.30 8.93 -28.65
CA LYS A 155 4.55 9.31 -27.45
C LYS A 155 4.41 10.82 -27.22
N ALA A 156 5.36 11.62 -27.70
CA ALA A 156 5.30 13.08 -27.58
C ALA A 156 4.10 13.70 -28.34
N SER A 157 3.59 13.04 -29.39
CA SER A 157 2.43 13.51 -30.16
C SER A 157 1.08 13.14 -29.53
N LEU A 158 0.98 12.03 -28.78
CA LEU A 158 -0.26 11.61 -28.11
C LEU A 158 -0.46 12.29 -26.74
N GLN A 159 0.63 12.73 -26.10
CA GLN A 159 0.67 13.34 -24.77
C GLN A 159 -0.02 14.71 -24.68
N LYS A 160 -0.40 15.31 -25.82
CA LYS A 160 -0.98 16.66 -25.89
C LYS A 160 -2.51 16.71 -25.77
N CYS A 161 -3.22 15.57 -25.74
CA CYS A 161 -4.65 15.57 -26.06
C CYS A 161 -5.63 15.53 -24.87
N MET A 162 -5.25 15.12 -23.65
CA MET A 162 -6.24 14.86 -22.58
C MET A 162 -5.79 15.36 -21.20
N PHE A 163 -5.85 16.68 -20.97
CA PHE A 163 -5.85 17.22 -19.61
C PHE A 163 -7.30 17.50 -19.20
N ALA A 164 -7.80 16.82 -18.17
CA ALA A 164 -9.06 17.19 -17.54
C ALA A 164 -9.01 18.67 -17.10
N LYS A 165 -10.12 19.40 -17.27
CA LYS A 165 -10.29 20.80 -16.83
C LYS A 165 -9.84 21.02 -15.37
N TYR A 166 -10.03 20.01 -14.53
CA TYR A 166 -9.71 20.00 -13.11
C TYR A 166 -8.55 19.06 -12.74
N HIS A 167 -7.57 18.88 -13.63
CA HIS A 167 -6.41 18.00 -13.43
C HIS A 167 -5.76 18.12 -12.05
N TYR A 168 -5.36 19.34 -11.67
CA TYR A 168 -4.69 19.57 -10.39
C TYR A 168 -5.62 19.36 -9.20
N ALA A 169 -6.89 19.74 -9.31
CA ALA A 169 -7.86 19.53 -8.25
C ALA A 169 -8.13 18.04 -8.03
N LEU A 170 -8.25 17.23 -9.09
CA LEU A 170 -8.36 15.77 -9.01
C LEU A 170 -7.12 15.15 -8.36
N ILE A 171 -5.91 15.60 -8.72
CA ILE A 171 -4.67 15.10 -8.10
C ILE A 171 -4.61 15.43 -6.62
N ILE A 172 -4.96 16.65 -6.22
CA ILE A 172 -5.01 17.07 -4.81
C ILE A 172 -6.06 16.25 -4.05
N LEU A 173 -7.20 15.98 -4.67
CA LEU A 173 -8.24 15.17 -4.05
C LEU A 173 -7.82 13.70 -3.90
N LEU A 174 -7.10 13.15 -4.90
CA LEU A 174 -6.44 11.84 -4.80
C LEU A 174 -5.37 11.81 -3.71
N PHE A 175 -4.59 12.88 -3.56
CA PHE A 175 -3.61 13.01 -2.48
C PHE A 175 -4.29 12.84 -1.12
N VAL A 176 -5.39 13.57 -0.88
CA VAL A 176 -6.13 13.49 0.39
C VAL A 176 -6.78 12.12 0.55
N PHE A 177 -7.33 11.58 -0.53
CA PHE A 177 -7.94 10.25 -0.55
C PHE A 177 -6.93 9.15 -0.16
N PHE A 178 -5.76 9.12 -0.80
CA PHE A 178 -4.71 8.14 -0.47
C PHE A 178 -4.03 8.41 0.86
N PHE A 179 -3.93 9.67 1.31
CA PHE A 179 -3.51 9.98 2.67
C PHE A 179 -4.40 9.31 3.71
N CYS A 180 -5.73 9.46 3.58
CA CYS A 180 -6.69 8.83 4.49
C CYS A 180 -6.68 7.31 4.35
N TYR A 181 -6.71 6.79 3.11
CA TYR A 181 -6.78 5.37 2.84
C TYR A 181 -5.53 4.61 3.32
N VAL A 182 -4.33 5.02 2.90
CA VAL A 182 -3.08 4.31 3.26
C VAL A 182 -2.79 4.48 4.75
N GLY A 183 -3.04 5.67 5.30
CA GLY A 183 -2.89 5.87 6.73
C GLY A 183 -3.83 4.99 7.56
N ALA A 184 -5.06 4.74 7.10
CA ALA A 184 -5.99 3.81 7.73
C ALA A 184 -5.54 2.35 7.62
N GLU A 185 -5.08 1.92 6.44
CA GLU A 185 -4.55 0.59 6.17
C GLU A 185 -3.39 0.25 7.13
N VAL A 186 -2.37 1.12 7.17
CA VAL A 186 -1.18 0.92 8.00
C VAL A 186 -1.50 1.02 9.48
N THR A 187 -2.34 1.98 9.89
CA THR A 187 -2.76 2.12 11.29
C THR A 187 -3.44 0.86 11.77
N TYR A 188 -4.43 0.36 11.02
CA TYR A 188 -5.18 -0.83 11.42
C TYR A 188 -4.26 -2.06 11.45
N GLY A 189 -3.47 -2.29 10.40
CA GLY A 189 -2.54 -3.41 10.32
C GLY A 189 -1.44 -3.39 11.39
N SER A 190 -1.04 -2.20 11.86
CA SER A 190 -0.01 -2.07 12.91
C SER A 190 -0.57 -2.25 14.31
N TYR A 191 -1.80 -1.80 14.56
CA TYR A 191 -2.35 -1.73 15.91
C TYR A 191 -3.43 -2.78 16.22
N ILE A 192 -3.95 -3.54 15.24
CA ILE A 192 -5.00 -4.54 15.49
C ILE A 192 -4.58 -5.63 16.47
N PHE A 193 -3.32 -6.07 16.42
CA PHE A 193 -2.77 -7.03 17.39
C PHE A 193 -2.82 -6.46 18.82
N THR A 194 -2.31 -5.25 19.00
CA THR A 194 -2.28 -4.56 20.29
C THR A 194 -3.70 -4.31 20.79
N TYR A 195 -4.60 -3.93 19.88
CA TYR A 195 -6.01 -3.75 20.18
C TYR A 195 -6.64 -5.04 20.71
N ALA A 196 -6.46 -6.16 20.02
CA ALA A 196 -7.00 -7.45 20.42
C ALA A 196 -6.50 -7.89 21.80
N LYS A 197 -5.22 -7.67 22.10
CA LYS A 197 -4.62 -7.98 23.40
C LYS A 197 -5.13 -7.09 24.54
N VAL A 198 -5.26 -5.78 24.30
CA VAL A 198 -5.53 -4.80 25.37
C VAL A 198 -7.02 -4.56 25.58
N PHE A 199 -7.81 -4.51 24.51
CA PHE A 199 -9.24 -4.14 24.56
C PHE A 199 -10.18 -5.33 24.47
N ALA A 200 -9.79 -6.39 23.76
CA ALA A 200 -10.62 -7.58 23.59
C ALA A 200 -10.19 -8.76 24.49
N ASP A 201 -9.16 -8.57 25.32
CA ASP A 201 -8.58 -9.58 26.23
C ASP A 201 -8.28 -10.93 25.53
N MET A 202 -7.93 -10.86 24.25
CA MET A 202 -7.63 -12.05 23.44
C MET A 202 -6.25 -12.62 23.80
N LYS A 203 -6.11 -13.93 23.68
CA LYS A 203 -4.81 -14.59 23.83
C LYS A 203 -3.86 -14.13 22.71
N GLU A 204 -2.56 -14.23 22.96
CA GLU A 204 -1.54 -13.76 22.01
C GLU A 204 -1.61 -14.48 20.65
N ASN A 205 -1.87 -15.79 20.66
CA ASN A 205 -2.10 -16.56 19.44
C ASN A 205 -3.35 -16.11 18.67
N GLU A 206 -4.42 -15.77 19.38
CA GLU A 206 -5.68 -15.28 18.78
C GLU A 206 -5.50 -13.88 18.20
N ALA A 207 -4.81 -12.98 18.92
CA ALA A 207 -4.48 -11.64 18.45
C ALA A 207 -3.55 -11.67 17.22
N ALA A 208 -2.55 -12.56 17.21
CA ALA A 208 -1.69 -12.78 16.06
C ALA A 208 -2.49 -13.31 14.86
N ALA A 209 -3.37 -14.28 15.09
CA ALA A 209 -4.24 -14.82 14.04
C ALA A 209 -5.20 -13.76 13.49
N LEU A 210 -5.73 -12.85 14.32
CA LEU A 210 -6.57 -11.75 13.87
C LEU A 210 -5.81 -10.78 12.94
N ASN A 211 -4.56 -10.45 13.29
CA ASN A 211 -3.69 -9.67 12.42
C ASN A 211 -3.38 -10.41 11.10
N SER A 212 -3.15 -11.72 11.16
CA SER A 212 -2.97 -12.53 9.95
C SER A 212 -4.23 -12.59 9.08
N VAL A 213 -5.42 -12.58 9.68
CA VAL A 213 -6.69 -12.53 8.94
C VAL A 213 -6.82 -11.22 8.16
N PHE A 214 -6.43 -10.08 8.74
CA PHE A 214 -6.43 -8.79 8.05
C PHE A 214 -5.59 -8.83 6.77
N TRP A 215 -4.30 -9.16 6.89
CA TRP A 215 -3.35 -9.20 5.77
C TRP A 215 -3.63 -10.35 4.81
N GLY A 216 -4.09 -11.49 5.32
CA GLY A 216 -4.47 -12.65 4.51
C GLY A 216 -5.69 -12.36 3.63
N ALA A 217 -6.74 -11.76 4.20
CA ALA A 217 -7.91 -11.34 3.43
C ALA A 217 -7.57 -10.25 2.40
N PHE A 218 -6.72 -9.30 2.77
CA PHE A 218 -6.20 -8.28 1.85
C PHE A 218 -5.46 -8.92 0.65
N ALA A 219 -4.54 -9.85 0.90
CA ALA A 219 -3.77 -10.53 -0.13
C ALA A 219 -4.64 -11.43 -1.03
N ALA A 220 -5.55 -12.22 -0.42
CA ALA A 220 -6.47 -13.08 -1.16
C ALA A 220 -7.40 -12.27 -2.06
N CYS A 221 -7.96 -11.16 -1.54
CA CYS A 221 -8.82 -10.28 -2.32
C CYS A 221 -8.05 -9.61 -3.46
N ARG A 222 -6.78 -9.21 -3.27
CA ARG A 222 -5.93 -8.72 -4.38
C ARG A 222 -5.76 -9.76 -5.49
N GLY A 223 -5.61 -11.04 -5.16
CA GLY A 223 -5.51 -12.11 -6.17
C GLY A 223 -6.79 -12.23 -6.99
N VAL A 224 -7.95 -12.21 -6.34
CA VAL A 224 -9.27 -12.20 -7.00
C VAL A 224 -9.46 -10.92 -7.83
N ALA A 225 -8.95 -9.79 -7.35
CA ALA A 225 -9.06 -8.49 -8.01
C ALA A 225 -8.40 -8.43 -9.39
N ILE A 226 -7.41 -9.29 -9.67
CA ILE A 226 -6.79 -9.38 -11.00
C ILE A 226 -7.84 -9.81 -12.04
N PHE A 227 -8.63 -10.84 -11.73
CA PHE A 227 -9.71 -11.31 -12.59
C PHE A 227 -10.86 -10.31 -12.62
N CYS A 228 -11.22 -9.74 -11.47
CA CYS A 228 -12.26 -8.71 -11.42
C CYS A 228 -11.91 -7.47 -12.25
N ALA A 229 -10.64 -7.06 -12.29
CA ALA A 229 -10.21 -5.91 -13.10
C ALA A 229 -10.28 -6.17 -14.61
N ALA A 230 -10.39 -7.43 -15.04
CA ALA A 230 -10.64 -7.76 -16.45
C ALA A 230 -12.12 -7.62 -16.82
N CYS A 231 -13.03 -7.70 -15.84
CA CYS A 231 -14.48 -7.67 -16.06
C CYS A 231 -15.16 -6.39 -15.55
N LEU A 232 -14.56 -5.70 -14.58
CA LEU A 232 -15.15 -4.56 -13.88
C LEU A 232 -14.36 -3.28 -14.14
N TYR A 233 -15.10 -2.18 -14.22
CA TYR A 233 -14.53 -0.85 -14.29
C TYR A 233 -13.82 -0.48 -12.98
N PRO A 234 -12.64 0.19 -13.02
CA PRO A 234 -11.88 0.56 -11.81
C PRO A 234 -12.71 1.36 -10.79
N GLY A 235 -13.59 2.26 -11.26
CA GLY A 235 -14.49 3.01 -10.39
C GLY A 235 -15.50 2.14 -9.63
N THR A 236 -15.99 1.06 -10.26
CA THR A 236 -16.88 0.09 -9.61
C THR A 236 -16.14 -0.69 -8.52
N MET A 237 -14.89 -1.08 -8.77
CA MET A 237 -14.05 -1.74 -7.77
C MET A 237 -13.82 -0.85 -6.55
N ILE A 238 -13.49 0.43 -6.77
CA ILE A 238 -13.33 1.42 -5.68
C ILE A 238 -14.63 1.56 -4.90
N LEU A 239 -15.78 1.68 -5.58
CA LEU A 239 -17.08 1.82 -4.92
C LEU A 239 -17.42 0.62 -4.03
N LEU A 240 -17.26 -0.61 -4.55
CA LEU A 240 -17.47 -1.84 -3.78
C LEU A 240 -16.55 -1.91 -2.56
N SER A 241 -15.28 -1.56 -2.74
CA SER A 241 -14.29 -1.48 -1.67
C SER A 241 -14.63 -0.43 -0.61
N ILE A 242 -15.09 0.77 -1.01
CA ILE A 242 -15.51 1.83 -0.07
C ILE A 242 -16.74 1.40 0.73
N ILE A 243 -17.74 0.78 0.08
CA ILE A 243 -18.93 0.24 0.77
C ILE A 243 -18.53 -0.83 1.78
N GLY A 244 -17.68 -1.78 1.38
CA GLY A 244 -17.15 -2.81 2.26
C GLY A 244 -16.38 -2.23 3.44
N SER A 245 -15.55 -1.21 3.20
CA SER A 245 -14.76 -0.52 4.23
C SER A 245 -15.66 0.25 5.21
N ALA A 246 -16.67 0.97 4.73
CA ALA A 246 -17.62 1.70 5.56
C ALA A 246 -18.47 0.76 6.42
N ALA A 247 -18.98 -0.33 5.83
CA ALA A 247 -19.79 -1.32 6.55
C ALA A 247 -18.97 -2.05 7.63
N SER A 248 -17.76 -2.50 7.30
CA SER A 248 -16.89 -3.19 8.25
C SER A 248 -16.34 -2.28 9.34
N SER A 249 -15.88 -1.06 9.01
CA SER A 249 -15.43 -0.09 10.02
C SER A 249 -16.55 0.35 10.96
N SER A 250 -17.78 0.51 10.46
CA SER A 250 -18.96 0.77 11.30
C SER A 250 -19.24 -0.40 12.24
N CYS A 251 -19.23 -1.64 11.70
CA CYS A 251 -19.39 -2.84 12.50
C CYS A 251 -18.34 -2.94 13.62
N LEU A 252 -17.07 -2.71 13.27
CA LEU A 252 -15.95 -2.73 14.21
C LEU A 252 -16.04 -1.62 15.26
N ALA A 253 -16.54 -0.43 14.92
CA ALA A 253 -16.67 0.67 15.86
C ALA A 253 -17.80 0.46 16.89
N PHE A 254 -18.95 -0.10 16.48
CA PHE A 254 -20.11 -0.26 17.36
C PHE A 254 -20.19 -1.62 18.04
N PHE A 255 -19.69 -2.68 17.39
CA PHE A 255 -19.81 -4.07 17.87
C PHE A 255 -18.46 -4.69 18.24
N ALA A 256 -17.41 -3.88 18.42
CA ALA A 256 -16.06 -4.31 18.81
C ALA A 256 -16.00 -5.20 20.06
N ARG A 257 -17.02 -5.15 20.92
CA ARG A 257 -17.11 -5.97 22.15
C ARG A 257 -17.41 -7.44 21.87
N TYR A 258 -17.93 -7.76 20.68
CA TYR A 258 -18.24 -9.14 20.30
C TYR A 258 -17.07 -9.76 19.52
N PRO A 259 -16.46 -10.86 20.00
CA PRO A 259 -15.31 -11.48 19.33
C PRO A 259 -15.59 -11.84 17.86
N ALA A 260 -16.79 -12.35 17.56
CA ALA A 260 -17.19 -12.69 16.19
C ALA A 260 -17.21 -11.46 15.26
N SER A 261 -17.62 -10.30 15.77
CA SER A 261 -17.61 -9.04 15.01
C SER A 261 -16.18 -8.59 14.69
N LEU A 262 -15.23 -8.78 15.63
CA LEU A 262 -13.82 -8.47 15.37
C LEU A 262 -13.23 -9.34 14.26
N TRP A 263 -13.47 -10.65 14.29
CA TRP A 263 -12.98 -11.57 13.25
C TRP A 263 -13.56 -11.25 11.86
N VAL A 264 -14.89 -11.18 11.76
CA VAL A 264 -15.57 -10.92 10.49
C VAL A 264 -15.29 -9.51 10.00
N GLY A 265 -15.38 -8.52 10.89
CA GLY A 265 -15.11 -7.12 10.58
C GLY A 265 -13.68 -6.90 10.10
N THR A 266 -12.69 -7.52 10.75
CA THR A 266 -11.28 -7.46 10.33
C THR A 266 -11.05 -8.08 8.96
N ALA A 267 -11.64 -9.25 8.70
CA ALA A 267 -11.51 -9.92 7.41
C ALA A 267 -12.13 -9.09 6.28
N VAL A 268 -13.36 -8.59 6.48
CA VAL A 268 -14.05 -7.76 5.48
C VAL A 268 -13.33 -6.42 5.29
N TYR A 269 -12.86 -5.79 6.36
CA TYR A 269 -12.11 -4.54 6.29
C TYR A 269 -10.81 -4.72 5.49
N GLY A 270 -10.03 -5.77 5.78
CA GLY A 270 -8.82 -6.11 5.02
C GLY A 270 -9.09 -6.39 3.54
N ALA A 271 -10.10 -7.23 3.24
CA ALA A 271 -10.50 -7.49 1.86
C ALA A 271 -10.96 -6.21 1.13
N SER A 272 -11.72 -5.35 1.81
CA SER A 272 -12.25 -4.12 1.22
C SER A 272 -11.17 -3.10 0.88
N MET A 273 -10.07 -3.04 1.62
CA MET A 273 -8.97 -2.11 1.34
C MET A 273 -8.13 -2.55 0.13
N ALA A 274 -8.04 -3.85 -0.14
CA ALA A 274 -7.11 -4.47 -1.10
C ALA A 274 -6.98 -3.78 -2.48
N THR A 275 -8.09 -3.33 -3.06
CA THR A 275 -8.14 -2.90 -4.47
C THR A 275 -8.13 -1.39 -4.66
N ILE A 276 -8.29 -0.60 -3.59
CA ILE A 276 -8.53 0.85 -3.70
C ILE A 276 -7.32 1.56 -4.32
N PHE A 277 -6.11 1.25 -3.86
CA PHE A 277 -4.88 1.88 -4.37
C PHE A 277 -4.63 1.59 -5.87
N PRO A 278 -4.51 0.32 -6.31
CA PRO A 278 -4.31 0.00 -7.73
C PRO A 278 -5.45 0.52 -8.62
N SER A 279 -6.71 0.34 -8.19
CA SER A 279 -7.85 0.82 -8.97
C SER A 279 -7.91 2.35 -9.02
N GLY A 280 -7.48 3.05 -7.98
CA GLY A 280 -7.41 4.51 -7.96
C GLY A 280 -6.42 5.06 -8.99
N ILE A 281 -5.27 4.40 -9.17
CA ILE A 281 -4.28 4.75 -10.20
C ILE A 281 -4.84 4.49 -11.60
N SER A 282 -5.47 3.33 -11.84
CA SER A 282 -6.10 3.02 -13.13
C SER A 282 -7.33 3.89 -13.42
N TRP A 283 -8.06 4.32 -12.38
CA TRP A 283 -9.23 5.18 -12.53
C TRP A 283 -8.84 6.58 -12.98
N ILE A 284 -7.82 7.20 -12.36
CA ILE A 284 -7.43 8.58 -12.70
C ILE A 284 -6.84 8.69 -14.12
N GLU A 285 -6.18 7.63 -14.61
CA GLU A 285 -5.64 7.59 -15.98
C GLU A 285 -6.72 7.77 -17.05
N GLN A 286 -7.95 7.34 -16.78
CA GLN A 286 -9.07 7.43 -17.72
C GLN A 286 -9.56 8.87 -17.93
N TYR A 287 -9.27 9.76 -16.99
CA TYR A 287 -9.71 11.16 -17.04
C TYR A 287 -8.55 12.12 -17.28
N THR A 288 -7.31 11.74 -16.96
CA THR A 288 -6.16 12.60 -17.18
C THR A 288 -4.86 11.83 -17.39
N VAL A 289 -3.92 12.44 -18.11
CA VAL A 289 -2.58 11.88 -18.32
C VAL A 289 -1.78 11.90 -17.01
N VAL A 290 -1.51 10.72 -16.48
CA VAL A 290 -0.68 10.52 -15.28
C VAL A 290 0.80 10.56 -15.66
N GLN A 291 1.41 11.74 -15.56
CA GLN A 291 2.87 11.90 -15.68
C GLN A 291 3.57 11.61 -14.34
N GLY A 292 4.88 11.41 -14.36
CA GLY A 292 5.68 11.18 -13.13
C GLY A 292 5.52 12.27 -12.05
N LYS A 293 5.33 13.53 -12.45
CA LYS A 293 5.06 14.63 -11.51
C LYS A 293 3.67 14.53 -10.87
N SER A 294 2.65 14.20 -11.64
CA SER A 294 1.29 13.97 -11.14
C SER A 294 1.23 12.75 -10.22
N ALA A 295 1.89 11.66 -10.63
CA ALA A 295 1.96 10.42 -9.85
C ALA A 295 2.67 10.61 -8.52
N SER A 296 3.82 11.29 -8.52
CA SER A 296 4.53 11.57 -7.27
C SER A 296 3.69 12.36 -6.28
N LEU A 297 2.86 13.31 -6.73
CA LEU A 297 1.98 14.06 -5.83
C LEU A 297 1.04 13.14 -5.04
N PHE A 298 0.23 12.31 -5.70
CA PHE A 298 -0.70 11.45 -4.95
C PHE A 298 0.01 10.32 -4.18
N VAL A 299 1.17 9.86 -4.63
CA VAL A 299 2.01 8.88 -3.90
C VAL A 299 2.61 9.51 -2.63
N ILE A 300 3.01 10.79 -2.66
CA ILE A 300 3.41 11.52 -1.45
C ILE A 300 2.26 11.59 -0.46
N GLY A 301 1.00 11.75 -0.93
CA GLY A 301 -0.18 11.69 -0.08
C GLY A 301 -0.28 10.37 0.69
N ALA A 302 -0.14 9.24 -0.02
CA ALA A 302 -0.09 7.91 0.59
C ALA A 302 1.02 7.78 1.65
N ALA A 303 2.25 8.16 1.30
CA ALA A 303 3.40 8.07 2.21
C ALA A 303 3.24 8.96 3.46
N LEU A 304 2.70 10.17 3.30
CA LEU A 304 2.37 11.04 4.43
C LEU A 304 1.27 10.44 5.31
N GLY A 305 0.28 9.77 4.72
CA GLY A 305 -0.77 9.06 5.45
C GLY A 305 -0.19 7.94 6.32
N GLU A 306 0.66 7.11 5.73
CA GLU A 306 1.42 6.05 6.41
C GLU A 306 2.26 6.57 7.58
N MET A 307 2.85 7.75 7.46
CA MET A 307 3.68 8.34 8.52
C MET A 307 2.84 9.03 9.62
N CYS A 308 1.86 9.84 9.22
CA CYS A 308 1.17 10.75 10.14
C CYS A 308 0.05 10.06 10.93
N ILE A 309 -0.81 9.26 10.27
CA ILE A 309 -1.99 8.70 10.94
C ILE A 309 -1.60 7.70 12.03
N PRO A 310 -0.72 6.70 11.78
CA PRO A 310 -0.29 5.78 12.84
C PRO A 310 0.40 6.48 14.00
N ALA A 311 1.22 7.51 13.74
CA ALA A 311 1.90 8.27 14.79
C ALA A 311 0.91 9.01 15.71
N VAL A 312 -0.09 9.67 15.11
CA VAL A 312 -1.16 10.35 15.86
C VAL A 312 -1.99 9.34 16.65
N VAL A 313 -2.36 8.22 16.04
CA VAL A 313 -3.15 7.16 16.68
C VAL A 313 -2.39 6.54 17.85
N GLY A 314 -1.10 6.22 17.66
CA GLY A 314 -0.25 5.68 18.72
C GLY A 314 -0.13 6.64 19.91
N TYR A 315 0.04 7.94 19.64
CA TYR A 315 0.07 8.97 20.67
C TYR A 315 -1.28 9.08 21.42
N LEU A 316 -2.39 9.14 20.68
CA LEU A 316 -3.73 9.20 21.27
C LEU A 316 -4.07 7.94 22.08
N GLN A 317 -3.65 6.78 21.60
CA GLN A 317 -3.86 5.49 22.28
C GLN A 317 -3.09 5.43 23.60
N GLY A 318 -1.91 6.03 23.67
CA GLY A 318 -1.13 6.19 24.90
C GLY A 318 -1.71 7.20 25.89
N ARG A 319 -2.54 8.15 25.43
CA ARG A 319 -3.24 9.12 26.29
C ARG A 319 -4.59 8.62 26.78
N PHE A 320 -5.33 7.94 25.91
CA PHE A 320 -6.70 7.47 26.16
C PHE A 320 -6.76 5.94 26.15
N HIS A 321 -6.27 5.32 27.23
CA HIS A 321 -6.21 3.86 27.36
C HIS A 321 -7.56 3.13 27.31
N HIS A 322 -8.67 3.84 27.55
CA HIS A 322 -10.01 3.24 27.61
C HIS A 322 -10.80 3.39 26.31
N VAL A 323 -10.26 4.14 25.34
CA VAL A 323 -10.95 4.45 24.09
C VAL A 323 -10.35 3.60 22.96
N PRO A 324 -11.17 2.89 22.16
CA PRO A 324 -10.72 2.12 21.01
C PRO A 324 -10.35 3.05 19.83
N VAL A 325 -9.28 3.84 19.97
CA VAL A 325 -8.87 4.87 19.01
C VAL A 325 -8.67 4.29 17.60
N VAL A 326 -8.12 3.08 17.51
CA VAL A 326 -7.91 2.37 16.23
C VAL A 326 -9.23 2.18 15.46
N MET A 327 -10.30 1.77 16.13
CA MET A 327 -11.61 1.50 15.51
C MET A 327 -12.29 2.79 15.05
N TYR A 328 -12.22 3.85 15.87
CA TYR A 328 -12.74 5.16 15.48
C TYR A 328 -11.94 5.79 14.35
N THR A 329 -10.63 5.57 14.31
CA THR A 329 -9.79 6.05 13.22
C THR A 329 -10.21 5.40 11.91
N ALA A 330 -10.37 4.07 11.91
CA ALA A 330 -10.87 3.33 10.75
C ALA A 330 -12.22 3.90 10.26
N LEU A 331 -13.17 4.12 11.16
CA LEU A 331 -14.48 4.69 10.83
C LEU A 331 -14.38 6.11 10.23
N VAL A 332 -13.60 7.00 10.85
CA VAL A 332 -13.43 8.38 10.37
C VAL A 332 -12.77 8.39 8.99
N THR A 333 -11.72 7.60 8.79
CA THR A 333 -11.05 7.52 7.48
C THR A 333 -11.95 6.91 6.41
N SER A 334 -12.75 5.89 6.74
CA SER A 334 -13.74 5.33 5.81
C SER A 334 -14.84 6.34 5.48
N ALA A 335 -15.31 7.13 6.45
CA ALA A 335 -16.26 8.21 6.19
C ALA A 335 -15.67 9.29 5.26
N MET A 336 -14.39 9.64 5.45
CA MET A 336 -13.70 10.57 4.55
C MET A 336 -13.62 10.02 3.12
N THR A 337 -13.25 8.75 2.93
CA THR A 337 -13.16 8.15 1.59
C THR A 337 -14.53 8.03 0.91
N VAL A 338 -15.60 7.74 1.66
CA VAL A 338 -17.00 7.77 1.18
C VAL A 338 -17.40 9.16 0.66
N MET A 339 -16.92 10.23 1.29
CA MET A 339 -17.22 11.61 0.86
C MET A 339 -16.35 12.07 -0.31
N LEU A 340 -15.07 11.72 -0.28
CA LEU A 340 -14.09 12.16 -1.28
C LEU A 340 -14.33 11.50 -2.64
N PHE A 341 -14.65 10.21 -2.70
CA PHE A 341 -14.76 9.50 -3.98
C PHE A 341 -15.91 10.01 -4.87
N PRO A 342 -17.15 10.23 -4.39
CA PRO A 342 -18.20 10.83 -5.20
C PRO A 342 -17.85 12.25 -5.67
N LEU A 343 -17.16 13.04 -4.84
CA LEU A 343 -16.67 14.36 -5.23
C LEU A 343 -15.64 14.27 -6.36
N MET A 344 -14.68 13.34 -6.25
CA MET A 344 -13.71 13.04 -7.31
C MET A 344 -14.42 12.61 -8.59
N TYR A 345 -15.39 11.69 -8.47
CA TYR A 345 -16.15 11.15 -9.61
C TYR A 345 -16.97 12.23 -10.33
N LYS A 346 -17.61 13.13 -9.58
CA LYS A 346 -18.35 14.26 -10.14
C LYS A 346 -17.42 15.25 -10.84
N LEU A 347 -16.27 15.55 -10.23
CA LEU A 347 -15.29 16.49 -10.79
C LEU A 347 -14.63 15.94 -12.06
N ALA A 348 -14.40 14.62 -12.12
CA ALA A 348 -13.85 13.92 -13.27
C ALA A 348 -14.82 13.88 -14.46
N ASN A 349 -16.13 13.80 -14.20
CA ASN A 349 -17.18 13.77 -15.23
C ASN A 349 -17.81 15.14 -15.56
N SER A 350 -17.32 16.23 -14.98
CA SER A 350 -17.85 17.56 -15.28
C SER A 350 -17.43 17.98 -16.70
N PRO A 351 -18.37 18.34 -17.60
CA PRO A 351 -18.05 18.71 -18.97
C PRO A 351 -17.09 19.91 -19.03
N GLY A 352 -16.14 19.86 -19.97
CA GLY A 352 -15.17 20.92 -20.21
C GLY A 352 -15.85 22.20 -20.74
N GLU A 353 -15.20 23.35 -20.56
CA GLU A 353 -15.67 24.61 -21.18
C GLU A 353 -15.61 24.53 -22.72
N SER A 354 -14.67 23.74 -23.24
CA SER A 354 -14.56 23.39 -24.66
C SER A 354 -15.69 22.48 -25.13
N ASP A 355 -16.08 21.47 -24.36
CA ASP A 355 -17.18 20.56 -24.72
C ASP A 355 -18.54 21.27 -24.67
N LEU A 356 -18.74 22.17 -23.69
CA LEU A 356 -19.91 23.04 -23.62
C LEU A 356 -19.97 24.01 -24.81
N LYS A 357 -18.81 24.50 -25.26
CA LYS A 357 -18.73 25.38 -26.42
C LYS A 357 -18.97 24.62 -27.73
N GLU A 358 -18.41 23.43 -27.91
CA GLU A 358 -18.69 22.56 -29.06
C GLU A 358 -20.15 22.07 -29.07
N MET A 359 -20.73 21.78 -27.89
CA MET A 359 -22.13 21.39 -27.77
C MET A 359 -23.06 22.55 -28.08
N SER A 360 -22.73 23.77 -27.62
CA SER A 360 -23.43 25.01 -27.99
C SER A 360 -23.32 25.27 -29.49
N GLU A 361 -22.11 25.21 -30.07
CA GLU A 361 -21.89 25.43 -31.50
C GLU A 361 -22.60 24.36 -32.36
N SER A 362 -22.68 23.11 -31.87
CA SER A 362 -23.43 22.02 -32.52
C SER A 362 -24.95 22.25 -32.46
N GLU A 363 -25.48 22.67 -31.31
CA GLU A 363 -26.90 23.03 -31.16
C GLU A 363 -27.27 24.24 -32.01
N ASP A 364 -26.42 25.27 -32.04
CA ASP A 364 -26.58 26.45 -32.90
C ASP A 364 -26.58 26.05 -34.38
N ARG A 365 -25.67 25.16 -34.80
CA ARG A 365 -25.63 24.65 -36.17
C ARG A 365 -26.88 23.84 -36.53
N LYS A 366 -27.40 23.06 -35.59
CA LYS A 366 -28.61 22.25 -35.77
C LYS A 366 -29.86 23.13 -35.86
N ALA A 367 -29.94 24.20 -35.08
CA ALA A 367 -31.01 25.19 -35.12
C ALA A 367 -31.01 26.02 -36.42
N LEU A 368 -29.82 26.39 -36.92
CA LEU A 368 -29.68 27.07 -38.20
C LEU A 368 -30.11 26.18 -39.39
N LEU A 369 -29.76 24.89 -39.36
CA LEU A 369 -30.17 23.93 -40.39
C LEU A 369 -31.67 23.63 -40.36
N SER A 370 -32.30 23.59 -39.17
CA SER A 370 -33.75 23.41 -39.07
C SER A 370 -34.54 24.61 -39.59
N ASN A 371 -34.03 25.83 -39.42
CA ASN A 371 -34.66 27.03 -39.98
C ASN A 371 -34.43 27.17 -41.50
N SER A 372 -33.32 26.66 -42.03
CA SER A 372 -33.06 26.64 -43.48
C SER A 372 -34.02 25.73 -44.24
N GLY A 373 -34.38 24.58 -43.68
CA GLY A 373 -35.34 23.65 -44.31
C GLY A 373 -36.78 24.16 -44.33
N LEU A 374 -37.13 25.10 -43.45
CA LEU A 374 -38.45 25.74 -43.42
C LEU A 374 -38.64 26.82 -44.51
N ASN A 375 -37.55 27.34 -45.08
CA ASN A 375 -37.60 28.36 -46.14
C ASN A 375 -37.53 27.77 -47.56
N GLU A 376 -37.18 26.49 -47.72
CA GLU A 376 -37.17 25.82 -49.03
C GLU A 376 -38.53 25.21 -49.41
N ASP A 377 -39.49 25.17 -48.47
CA ASP A 377 -40.86 24.68 -48.69
C ASP A 377 -41.89 25.80 -49.00
N GLU A 378 -41.45 27.06 -49.16
CA GLU A 378 -42.32 28.24 -49.45
C GLU A 378 -42.13 28.88 -50.85
N GLU A 379 -41.35 28.29 -51.77
CA GLU A 379 -41.37 28.62 -53.22
C GLU A 379 -41.98 27.49 -54.04
#